data_AF-W3WXB2-F1
#
_entry.id   AF-W3WXB2-F1
#
_cell.length_a   1.000
_cell.length_b   1.000
_cell.length_c   1.000
_cell.angle_alpha   90.00
_cell.angle_beta   90.00
_cell.angle_gamma   90.00
#
_symmetry.space_group_name_H-M   'P 1'
#
loop_
_entity.id
_entity.type
_entity.pdbx_description
1 polymer ?
#
loop_
_entity_poly.entity_id
_entity_poly.type
_entity_poly.pdbx_seq_one_letter_code
_entity_poly.pdbx_strand_id
1 'polypeptide(L)'
;MSDVLSTIYAERSFEQSPLDLSSMLEKIQSRLTKWRQSLPHHLDLDPLKPGSTFPPPHVLSLHAMYHVLVILLHRPFVADGHLYSALRAVSVNSFLACAKAASSIVGLLRAYDTAFSVSRAPYLISYATYVAATIHVRIAAKRRHDSTIFSNLETCLAVFNENESTNWAVKRANTVIRSLMKRMDVVVDEGDDGPHIHIGARRATNPSHDRDDDSAALLQSPLGLDENG
;
A
#
# COMPACT_ATOMS: atom_id res chain seq x y z
N MET A 1 -0.18 -13.83 17.26
CA MET A 1 0.79 -14.23 16.21
C MET A 1 1.18 -15.70 16.32
N SER A 2 1.61 -16.18 17.49
CA SER A 2 1.95 -17.60 17.72
C SER A 2 0.85 -18.57 17.27
N ASP A 3 -0.40 -18.31 17.64
CA ASP A 3 -1.53 -19.17 17.27
C ASP A 3 -1.74 -19.27 15.75
N VAL A 4 -1.58 -18.17 15.01
CA VAL A 4 -1.70 -18.18 13.54
C VAL A 4 -0.59 -19.03 12.92
N LEU A 5 0.64 -18.88 13.40
CA LEU A 5 1.79 -19.61 12.86
C LEU A 5 1.74 -21.10 13.21
N SER A 6 1.35 -21.44 14.44
CA SER A 6 1.27 -22.83 14.91
C SER A 6 0.03 -23.58 14.41
N THR A 7 -1.05 -22.89 14.04
CA THR A 7 -2.30 -23.54 13.62
C THR A 7 -2.47 -23.57 12.11
N ILE A 8 -1.96 -22.56 11.39
CA ILE A 8 -2.15 -22.43 9.94
C ILE A 8 -0.86 -22.75 9.16
N TYR A 9 0.30 -22.52 9.77
CA TYR A 9 1.61 -22.72 9.13
C TYR A 9 2.42 -23.87 9.74
N ALA A 10 1.87 -24.62 10.70
CA ALA A 10 2.51 -25.85 11.16
C ALA A 10 2.41 -26.93 10.08
N GLU A 11 3.46 -27.74 9.95
CA GLU A 11 3.60 -28.82 8.96
C GLU A 11 2.38 -29.77 8.93
N ARG A 12 1.72 -29.98 10.09
CA ARG A 12 0.52 -30.81 10.24
C ARG A 12 -0.77 -30.21 9.65
N SER A 13 -0.81 -28.90 9.41
CA SER A 13 -2.02 -28.20 8.92
C SER A 13 -2.30 -28.52 7.45
N PHE A 14 -1.28 -28.93 6.69
CA PHE A 14 -1.41 -29.35 5.29
C PHE A 14 -2.06 -30.73 5.13
N GLU A 15 -2.13 -31.53 6.19
CA GLU A 15 -2.80 -32.83 6.22
C GLU A 15 -4.25 -32.76 6.74
N GLN A 16 -4.70 -31.59 7.20
CA GLN A 16 -6.02 -31.41 7.78
C GLN A 16 -7.11 -31.23 6.72
N SER A 17 -8.31 -31.70 7.03
CA SER A 17 -9.49 -31.54 6.17
C SER A 17 -9.78 -30.06 5.91
N PRO A 18 -10.19 -29.67 4.69
CA PRO A 18 -10.58 -28.29 4.38
C PRO A 18 -11.62 -27.70 5.33
N LEU A 19 -12.53 -28.53 5.85
CA LEU A 19 -13.56 -28.13 6.81
C LEU A 19 -12.97 -27.77 8.17
N ASP A 20 -12.03 -28.55 8.69
CA ASP A 20 -11.36 -28.29 9.96
C ASP A 20 -10.54 -26.99 9.89
N LEU A 21 -9.84 -26.79 8.77
CA LEU A 21 -9.12 -25.56 8.49
C LEU A 21 -10.05 -24.34 8.46
N SER A 22 -11.24 -24.46 7.86
CA SER A 22 -12.23 -23.38 7.84
C SER A 22 -12.76 -23.05 9.23
N SER A 23 -13.04 -24.06 10.06
CA SER A 23 -13.51 -23.86 11.44
C SER A 23 -12.43 -23.20 12.32
N MET A 24 -11.17 -23.62 12.17
CA MET A 24 -10.05 -22.99 12.87
C MET A 24 -9.85 -21.55 12.42
N LEU A 25 -9.99 -21.26 11.13
CA LEU A 25 -9.95 -19.90 10.60
C LEU A 25 -11.03 -19.03 11.25
N GLU A 26 -12.28 -19.48 11.29
CA GLU A 26 -13.39 -18.73 11.91
C GLU A 26 -13.14 -18.47 13.40
N LYS A 27 -12.62 -19.48 14.11
CA LYS A 27 -12.26 -19.35 15.53
C LYS A 27 -11.19 -18.29 15.74
N ILE A 28 -10.11 -18.30 14.96
CA ILE A 28 -9.02 -17.31 15.09
C ILE A 28 -9.52 -15.92 14.67
N GLN A 29 -10.28 -15.82 13.58
CA GLN A 29 -10.85 -14.56 13.09
C GLN A 29 -11.78 -13.93 14.13
N SER A 30 -12.62 -14.74 14.79
CA SER A 30 -13.50 -14.25 15.85
C SER A 30 -12.73 -13.72 17.05
N ARG A 31 -11.64 -14.38 17.47
CA ARG A 31 -10.76 -13.90 18.55
C ARG A 31 -10.08 -12.60 18.17
N LEU A 32 -9.58 -12.49 16.94
CA LEU A 32 -8.92 -11.29 16.44
C LEU A 32 -9.88 -10.11 16.37
N THR A 33 -11.11 -10.34 15.93
CA THR A 33 -12.18 -9.32 15.87
C THR A 33 -12.57 -8.86 17.28
N LYS A 34 -12.80 -9.80 18.20
CA LYS A 34 -13.09 -9.48 19.61
C LYS A 34 -11.97 -8.66 20.24
N TRP A 35 -10.72 -9.05 20.00
CA TRP A 35 -9.57 -8.30 20.48
C TRP A 35 -9.58 -6.86 19.94
N ARG A 36 -9.81 -6.67 18.63
CA ARG A 36 -9.88 -5.33 18.01
C ARG A 36 -11.00 -4.47 18.61
N GLN A 37 -12.14 -5.08 18.93
CA GLN A 37 -13.29 -4.42 19.57
C GLN A 37 -13.06 -4.11 21.05
N SER A 38 -12.23 -4.89 21.74
CA SER A 38 -11.86 -4.64 23.14
C SER A 38 -10.77 -3.57 23.33
N LEU A 39 -10.26 -2.98 22.24
CA LEU A 39 -9.23 -1.97 22.34
C LEU A 39 -9.78 -0.69 23.00
N PRO A 40 -9.06 -0.11 23.98
CA PRO A 40 -9.40 1.18 24.55
C PRO A 40 -9.51 2.29 23.49
N HIS A 41 -10.36 3.29 23.74
CA HIS A 41 -10.58 4.41 22.82
C HIS A 41 -9.31 5.16 22.38
N HIS A 42 -8.29 5.22 23.24
CA HIS A 42 -7.01 5.87 22.91
C HIS A 42 -6.14 5.06 21.93
N LEU A 43 -6.45 3.77 21.71
CA LEU A 43 -5.80 2.90 20.73
C LEU A 43 -6.67 2.66 19.48
N ASP A 44 -7.96 2.95 19.56
CA ASP A 44 -8.91 2.91 18.43
C ASP A 44 -9.00 4.25 17.70
N LEU A 45 -7.85 4.91 17.53
CA LEU A 45 -7.77 6.11 16.72
C LEU A 45 -7.88 5.71 15.25
N ASP A 46 -8.80 6.36 14.54
CA ASP A 46 -8.95 6.18 13.10
C ASP A 46 -8.01 7.16 12.38
N PRO A 47 -6.87 6.68 11.84
CA PRO A 47 -5.88 7.54 11.20
C PRO A 47 -6.37 8.11 9.87
N LEU A 48 -7.53 7.66 9.38
CA LEU A 48 -8.14 8.15 8.14
C LEU A 48 -9.17 9.25 8.39
N LYS A 49 -9.47 9.61 9.65
CA LYS A 49 -10.40 10.71 9.97
C LYS A 49 -9.72 12.08 9.78
N PRO A 50 -10.28 12.97 8.96
CA PRO A 50 -9.75 14.32 8.80
C PRO A 50 -9.85 15.09 10.12
N GLY A 51 -8.75 15.72 10.55
CA GLY A 51 -8.67 16.50 11.78
C GLY A 51 -8.30 15.70 13.05
N SER A 52 -8.07 14.39 12.95
CA SER A 52 -7.51 13.62 14.07
C SER A 52 -6.03 13.97 14.28
N THR A 53 -5.61 14.10 15.53
CA THR A 53 -4.17 14.08 15.88
C THR A 53 -3.58 12.77 15.36
N PHE A 54 -2.42 12.85 14.70
CA PHE A 54 -1.75 11.65 14.20
C PHE A 54 -1.50 10.69 15.37
N PRO A 55 -2.01 9.44 15.29
CA PRO A 55 -1.79 8.49 16.35
C PRO A 55 -0.29 8.19 16.47
N PRO A 56 0.22 7.88 17.67
CA PRO A 56 1.61 7.49 17.84
C PRO A 56 2.00 6.33 16.92
N PRO A 57 3.28 6.22 16.51
CA PRO A 57 3.73 5.21 15.54
C PRO A 57 3.50 3.77 16.01
N HIS A 58 3.48 3.53 17.32
CA HIS A 58 3.16 2.21 17.89
C HIS A 58 1.69 1.82 17.71
N VAL A 59 0.76 2.78 17.68
CA VAL A 59 -0.67 2.54 17.41
C VAL A 59 -0.87 2.20 15.93
N LEU A 60 -0.20 2.91 15.02
CA LEU A 60 -0.21 2.57 13.59
C LEU A 60 0.36 1.17 13.35
N SER A 61 1.46 0.84 14.03
CA SER A 61 2.07 -0.49 14.01
C SER A 61 1.11 -1.58 14.50
N LEU A 62 0.35 -1.30 15.56
CA LEU A 62 -0.68 -2.21 16.09
C LEU A 62 -1.75 -2.52 15.04
N HIS A 63 -2.30 -1.49 14.39
CA HIS A 63 -3.30 -1.66 13.33
C HIS A 63 -2.73 -2.37 12.10
N ALA A 64 -1.50 -2.04 11.70
CA ALA A 64 -0.82 -2.73 10.61
C ALA A 64 -0.66 -4.22 10.92
N MET A 65 -0.25 -4.56 12.15
CA MET A 65 -0.10 -5.95 12.59
C MET A 65 -1.41 -6.72 12.59
N TYR A 66 -2.51 -6.09 13.01
CA TYR A 66 -3.85 -6.67 12.91
C TYR A 66 -4.19 -7.08 11.47
N HIS A 67 -4.01 -6.17 10.51
CA HIS A 67 -4.29 -6.46 9.11
C HIS A 67 -3.34 -7.50 8.50
N VAL A 68 -2.08 -7.50 8.91
CA VAL A 68 -1.12 -8.55 8.53
C VAL A 68 -1.60 -9.93 9.03
N LEU A 69 -2.06 -10.04 10.27
CA LEU A 69 -2.59 -11.29 10.81
C LEU A 69 -3.82 -11.77 10.05
N VAL A 70 -4.72 -10.86 9.65
CA VAL A 70 -5.85 -11.20 8.78
C VAL A 70 -5.36 -11.78 7.45
N ILE A 71 -4.41 -11.13 6.78
CA ILE A 71 -3.91 -11.62 5.50
C ILE A 71 -3.22 -12.99 5.65
N LEU A 72 -2.39 -13.17 6.68
CA LEU A 72 -1.72 -14.45 6.95
C LEU A 72 -2.70 -15.58 7.25
N LEU A 73 -3.76 -15.30 8.01
CA LEU A 73 -4.80 -16.28 8.33
C LEU A 73 -5.52 -16.80 7.07
N HIS A 74 -5.79 -15.91 6.11
CA HIS A 74 -6.50 -16.22 4.89
C HIS A 74 -5.60 -16.69 3.73
N ARG A 75 -4.28 -16.53 3.83
CA ARG A 75 -3.31 -16.82 2.75
C ARG A 75 -3.37 -18.27 2.19
N PRO A 76 -3.52 -19.34 3.00
CA PRO A 76 -3.61 -20.71 2.48
C PRO A 76 -4.79 -20.91 1.52
N PHE A 77 -5.92 -20.27 1.81
CA PHE A 77 -7.14 -20.36 1.01
C PHE A 77 -7.10 -19.53 -0.28
N VAL A 78 -6.11 -18.64 -0.40
CA VAL A 78 -5.93 -17.72 -1.53
C VAL A 78 -4.82 -18.18 -2.48
N ALA A 79 -3.81 -18.92 -1.99
CA ALA A 79 -2.62 -19.29 -2.75
C ALA A 79 -2.58 -20.77 -3.20
N ASP A 80 -3.16 -21.70 -2.45
CA ASP A 80 -3.07 -23.13 -2.77
C ASP A 80 -4.30 -23.64 -3.54
N GLY A 81 -4.05 -24.14 -4.75
CA GLY A 81 -5.08 -24.62 -5.69
C GLY A 81 -5.95 -25.77 -5.14
N HIS A 82 -5.43 -26.56 -4.20
CA HIS A 82 -6.17 -27.68 -3.59
C HIS A 82 -7.31 -27.20 -2.68
N LEU A 83 -7.06 -26.24 -1.78
CA LEU A 83 -8.09 -25.66 -0.90
C LEU A 83 -9.02 -24.70 -1.65
N TYR A 84 -8.48 -23.98 -2.65
CA TYR A 84 -9.27 -23.10 -3.52
C TYR A 84 -10.37 -23.86 -4.29
N SER A 85 -10.07 -25.09 -4.72
CA SER A 85 -11.02 -25.94 -5.46
C SER A 85 -12.07 -26.60 -4.55
N ALA A 86 -11.66 -27.05 -3.36
CA ALA A 86 -12.55 -27.75 -2.43
C ALA A 86 -13.58 -26.84 -1.74
N LEU A 87 -13.27 -25.56 -1.49
CA LEU A 87 -14.13 -24.63 -0.75
C LEU A 87 -14.22 -23.25 -1.43
N ARG A 88 -14.81 -23.21 -2.63
CA ARG A 88 -14.92 -22.00 -3.46
C ARG A 88 -15.53 -20.79 -2.74
N ALA A 89 -16.57 -20.99 -1.92
CA ALA A 89 -17.20 -19.88 -1.18
C ALA A 89 -16.25 -19.29 -0.11
N VAL A 90 -15.53 -20.15 0.61
CA VAL A 90 -14.56 -19.76 1.64
C VAL A 90 -13.35 -19.07 1.01
N SER A 91 -12.90 -19.52 -0.15
CA SER A 91 -11.77 -18.90 -0.85
C SER A 91 -12.10 -17.50 -1.38
N VAL A 92 -13.31 -17.28 -1.90
CA VAL A 92 -13.78 -15.94 -2.31
C VAL A 92 -13.87 -14.99 -1.11
N ASN A 93 -14.49 -15.42 -0.01
CA ASN A 93 -14.58 -14.61 1.21
C ASN A 93 -13.20 -14.30 1.79
N SER A 94 -12.30 -15.28 1.78
CA SER A 94 -10.92 -15.11 2.24
C SER A 94 -10.15 -14.11 1.37
N PHE A 95 -10.33 -14.17 0.06
CA PHE A 95 -9.73 -13.20 -0.85
C PHE A 95 -10.25 -11.78 -0.62
N LEU A 96 -11.56 -11.60 -0.41
CA LEU A 96 -12.15 -10.31 -0.09
C LEU A 96 -11.63 -9.75 1.24
N ALA A 97 -11.50 -10.60 2.26
CA ALA A 97 -10.91 -10.22 3.55
C ALA A 97 -9.45 -9.75 3.40
N CYS A 98 -8.63 -10.48 2.63
CA CYS A 98 -7.27 -10.07 2.29
C CYS A 98 -7.22 -8.75 1.53
N ALA A 99 -8.10 -8.56 0.53
CA ALA A 99 -8.14 -7.35 -0.29
C ALA A 99 -8.49 -6.11 0.55
N LYS A 100 -9.47 -6.25 1.45
CA LYS A 100 -9.84 -5.19 2.39
C LYS A 100 -8.68 -4.87 3.34
N ALA A 101 -8.07 -5.89 3.95
CA ALA A 101 -6.94 -5.72 4.86
C ALA A 101 -5.73 -5.07 4.18
N ALA A 102 -5.41 -5.47 2.95
CA ALA A 102 -4.31 -4.88 2.18
C ALA A 102 -4.55 -3.39 1.88
N SER A 103 -5.78 -3.04 1.48
CA SER A 103 -6.16 -1.64 1.25
C SER A 103 -6.08 -0.79 2.53
N SER A 104 -6.49 -1.36 3.67
CA SER A 104 -6.34 -0.70 4.99
C SER A 104 -4.87 -0.49 5.36
N ILE A 105 -3.98 -1.45 5.06
CA ILE A 105 -2.53 -1.28 5.26
C ILE A 105 -2.03 -0.10 4.45
N VAL A 106 -2.40 0.02 3.16
CA VAL A 106 -1.97 1.16 2.34
C VAL A 106 -2.46 2.49 2.89
N GLY A 107 -3.70 2.55 3.40
CA GLY A 107 -4.20 3.73 4.11
C GLY A 107 -3.34 4.09 5.34
N LEU A 108 -2.94 3.07 6.12
CA LEU A 108 -2.04 3.25 7.26
C LEU A 108 -0.65 3.71 6.84
N LEU A 109 -0.10 3.18 5.74
CA LEU A 109 1.20 3.59 5.20
C LEU A 109 1.21 5.06 4.80
N ARG A 110 0.15 5.52 4.12
CA ARG A 110 -0.01 6.93 3.75
C ARG A 110 -0.09 7.81 4.99
N ALA A 111 -0.93 7.45 5.97
CA ALA A 111 -1.03 8.21 7.21
C ALA A 111 0.29 8.23 8.00
N TYR A 112 1.03 7.11 8.00
CA TYR A 112 2.33 7.01 8.65
C TYR A 112 3.35 7.94 7.98
N ASP A 113 3.40 7.95 6.65
CA ASP A 113 4.34 8.78 5.90
C ASP A 113 4.11 10.28 6.15
N THR A 114 2.85 10.72 6.11
CA THR A 114 2.48 12.12 6.43
C THR A 114 2.92 12.55 7.82
N ALA A 115 2.92 11.63 8.80
CA ALA A 115 3.20 11.95 10.19
C ALA A 115 4.67 11.81 10.59
N PHE A 116 5.38 10.79 10.07
CA PHE A 116 6.68 10.37 10.61
C PHE A 116 7.75 10.07 9.54
N SER A 117 7.40 10.14 8.25
CA SER A 117 8.20 9.65 7.11
C SER A 117 8.47 8.14 7.15
N VAL A 118 8.32 7.46 6.01
CA VAL A 118 8.59 6.02 5.92
C VAL A 118 10.07 5.66 5.85
N SER A 119 10.98 6.61 5.60
CA SER A 119 12.43 6.35 5.46
C SER A 119 13.06 5.64 6.68
N ARG A 120 12.50 5.87 7.87
CA ARG A 120 12.92 5.23 9.14
C ARG A 120 11.84 4.33 9.73
N ALA A 121 10.95 3.79 8.90
CA ALA A 121 9.85 2.98 9.38
C ALA A 121 10.36 1.69 10.07
N PRO A 122 9.71 1.24 11.16
CA PRO A 122 10.00 -0.04 11.78
C PRO A 122 9.87 -1.20 10.80
N TYR A 123 10.66 -2.27 10.99
CA TYR A 123 10.59 -3.50 10.18
C TYR A 123 9.15 -4.01 9.97
N LEU A 124 8.29 -3.86 10.98
CA LEU A 124 6.89 -4.25 10.93
C LEU A 124 6.10 -3.53 9.81
N ILE A 125 6.39 -2.25 9.56
CA ILE A 125 5.77 -1.48 8.49
C ILE A 125 6.22 -2.04 7.14
N SER A 126 7.51 -2.27 6.94
CA SER A 126 8.02 -2.87 5.69
C SER A 126 7.46 -4.27 5.45
N TYR A 127 7.30 -5.07 6.52
CA TYR A 127 6.64 -6.38 6.45
C TYR A 127 5.16 -6.27 6.09
N ALA A 128 4.44 -5.32 6.67
CA ALA A 128 3.05 -5.06 6.31
C ALA A 128 2.90 -4.63 4.85
N THR A 129 3.79 -3.75 4.36
CA THR A 129 3.86 -3.36 2.95
C THR A 129 4.09 -4.58 2.06
N TYR A 130 5.02 -5.47 2.42
CA TYR A 130 5.28 -6.71 1.67
C TYR A 130 4.03 -7.58 1.56
N VAL A 131 3.38 -7.86 2.69
CA VAL A 131 2.18 -8.70 2.70
C VAL A 131 1.05 -8.05 1.89
N ALA A 132 0.80 -6.75 2.04
CA ALA A 132 -0.21 -6.02 1.27
C ALA A 132 0.09 -6.02 -0.25
N ALA A 133 1.34 -5.75 -0.65
CA ALA A 133 1.77 -5.75 -2.04
C ALA A 133 1.50 -7.10 -2.72
N THR A 134 1.76 -8.23 -2.05
CA THR A 134 1.47 -9.55 -2.64
C THR A 134 -0.01 -9.75 -2.97
N ILE A 135 -0.91 -9.16 -2.19
CA ILE A 135 -2.35 -9.21 -2.44
C ILE A 135 -2.73 -8.25 -3.58
N HIS A 136 -2.22 -7.02 -3.58
CA HIS A 136 -2.50 -6.05 -4.64
C HIS A 136 -2.04 -6.52 -6.01
N VAL A 137 -0.87 -7.16 -6.13
CA VAL A 137 -0.42 -7.78 -7.40
C VAL A 137 -1.42 -8.84 -7.89
N ARG A 138 -1.93 -9.68 -7.00
CA ARG A 138 -2.93 -10.71 -7.35
C ARG A 138 -4.27 -10.11 -7.78
N ILE A 139 -4.67 -8.98 -7.18
CA ILE A 139 -5.89 -8.26 -7.59
C ILE A 139 -5.67 -7.59 -8.95
N ALA A 140 -4.54 -6.89 -9.14
CA ALA A 140 -4.19 -6.20 -10.37
C ALA A 140 -4.14 -7.15 -11.57
N ALA A 141 -3.60 -8.36 -11.38
CA ALA A 141 -3.58 -9.39 -12.43
C ALA A 141 -4.99 -9.82 -12.90
N LYS A 142 -5.99 -9.76 -12.02
CA LYS A 142 -7.40 -10.08 -12.34
C LYS A 142 -8.21 -8.86 -12.78
N ARG A 143 -7.85 -7.66 -12.33
CA ARG A 143 -8.58 -6.40 -12.54
C ARG A 143 -7.66 -5.36 -13.15
N ARG A 144 -7.32 -5.53 -14.43
CA ARG A 144 -6.36 -4.69 -15.16
C ARG A 144 -6.74 -3.21 -15.30
N HIS A 145 -7.97 -2.82 -14.95
CA HIS A 145 -8.46 -1.44 -15.06
C HIS A 145 -8.82 -0.79 -13.71
N ASP A 146 -8.52 -1.44 -12.57
CA ASP A 146 -8.86 -0.89 -11.26
C ASP A 146 -7.78 0.11 -10.77
N SER A 147 -7.96 1.38 -11.12
CA SER A 147 -7.02 2.47 -10.81
C SER A 147 -6.68 2.58 -9.32
N THR A 148 -7.59 2.20 -8.43
CA THR A 148 -7.35 2.22 -6.97
C THR A 148 -6.36 1.15 -6.58
N ILE A 149 -6.45 -0.05 -7.16
CA ILE A 149 -5.52 -1.15 -6.87
C ILE A 149 -4.13 -0.85 -7.42
N PHE A 150 -4.03 -0.27 -8.61
CA PHE A 150 -2.74 0.17 -9.16
C PHE A 150 -2.11 1.27 -8.31
N SER A 151 -2.88 2.28 -7.90
CA SER A 151 -2.41 3.33 -6.98
C SER A 151 -1.94 2.75 -5.63
N ASN A 152 -2.66 1.76 -5.09
CA ASN A 152 -2.26 1.11 -3.85
C ASN A 152 -0.97 0.29 -4.00
N LEU A 153 -0.80 -0.39 -5.13
CA LEU A 153 0.42 -1.12 -5.46
C LEU A 153 1.62 -0.17 -5.66
N GLU A 154 1.40 0.95 -6.35
CA GLU A 154 2.39 2.01 -6.53
C GLU A 154 2.85 2.56 -5.17
N THR A 155 1.92 2.87 -4.27
CA THR A 155 2.26 3.29 -2.91
C THR A 155 3.11 2.25 -2.18
N CYS A 156 2.83 0.94 -2.33
CA CYS A 156 3.69 -0.09 -1.74
C CYS A 156 5.12 -0.08 -2.30
N LEU A 157 5.26 0.12 -3.62
CA LEU A 157 6.56 0.18 -4.30
C LEU A 157 7.34 1.44 -3.89
N ALA A 158 6.66 2.59 -3.75
CA ALA A 158 7.22 3.82 -3.23
C ALA A 158 7.83 3.62 -1.82
N VAL A 159 7.05 3.02 -0.92
CA VAL A 159 7.52 2.72 0.45
C VAL A 159 8.76 1.84 0.42
N PHE A 160 8.83 0.83 -0.45
CA PHE A 160 10.03 0.00 -0.57
C PHE A 160 11.25 0.77 -1.08
N ASN A 161 11.08 1.62 -2.10
CA ASN A 161 12.17 2.41 -2.66
C ASN A 161 12.75 3.39 -1.63
N GLU A 162 11.92 3.96 -0.76
CA GLU A 162 12.42 4.82 0.33
C GLU A 162 13.15 4.02 1.42
N ASN A 163 12.63 2.83 1.75
CA ASN A 163 13.15 2.00 2.84
C ASN A 163 14.36 1.13 2.45
N GLU A 164 14.58 0.86 1.16
CA GLU A 164 15.69 -0.01 0.72
C GLU A 164 17.07 0.61 0.91
N SER A 165 17.13 1.94 1.02
CA SER A 165 18.36 2.69 1.34
C SER A 165 18.93 2.33 2.72
N THR A 166 18.07 1.94 3.66
CA THR A 166 18.44 1.66 5.05
C THR A 166 18.31 0.18 5.43
N ASN A 167 17.60 -0.63 4.63
CA ASN A 167 17.30 -2.01 4.99
C ASN A 167 17.38 -3.00 3.81
N TRP A 168 18.40 -3.87 3.83
CA TRP A 168 18.61 -4.89 2.78
C TRP A 168 17.44 -5.88 2.64
N ALA A 169 16.72 -6.19 3.74
CA ALA A 169 15.56 -7.08 3.68
C ALA A 169 14.43 -6.47 2.83
N VAL A 170 14.32 -5.14 2.83
CA VAL A 170 13.33 -4.41 2.02
C VAL A 170 13.68 -4.46 0.54
N LYS A 171 14.97 -4.29 0.20
CA LYS A 171 15.46 -4.49 -1.18
C LYS A 171 15.12 -5.87 -1.72
N ARG A 172 15.30 -6.90 -0.89
CA ARG A 172 14.90 -8.28 -1.22
C ARG A 172 13.38 -8.41 -1.39
N ALA A 173 12.58 -7.81 -0.51
CA ALA A 173 11.13 -7.80 -0.61
C ALA A 173 10.65 -7.14 -1.91
N ASN A 174 11.20 -5.97 -2.27
CA ASN A 174 10.93 -5.25 -3.51
C ASN A 174 11.20 -6.15 -4.74
N THR A 175 12.35 -6.81 -4.76
CA THR A 175 12.74 -7.76 -5.82
C THR A 175 11.73 -8.91 -5.96
N VAL A 176 11.27 -9.47 -4.85
CA VAL A 176 10.26 -10.55 -4.85
C VAL A 176 8.92 -10.06 -5.42
N ILE A 177 8.48 -8.86 -5.04
CA ILE A 177 7.23 -8.28 -5.54
C ILE A 177 7.32 -7.99 -7.03
N ARG A 178 8.41 -7.38 -7.52
CA ARG A 178 8.62 -7.11 -8.95
C ARG A 178 8.69 -8.41 -9.76
N SER A 179 9.33 -9.45 -9.23
CA SER A 179 9.31 -10.79 -9.84
C SER A 179 7.90 -11.36 -9.93
N LEU A 180 7.08 -11.21 -8.88
CA LEU A 180 5.68 -11.64 -8.88
C LEU A 180 4.85 -10.86 -9.90
N MET A 181 5.03 -9.53 -10.01
CA MET A 181 4.37 -8.69 -11.00
C MET A 181 4.66 -9.18 -12.43
N LYS A 182 5.94 -9.43 -12.73
CA LYS A 182 6.36 -9.98 -14.03
C LYS A 182 5.72 -11.33 -14.32
N ARG A 183 5.69 -12.23 -13.33
CA ARG A 183 5.06 -13.56 -13.47
C ARG A 183 3.55 -13.50 -13.69
N MET A 184 2.89 -12.46 -13.20
CA MET A 184 1.44 -12.27 -13.29
C MET A 184 1.03 -11.27 -14.38
N ASP A 185 1.96 -10.81 -15.20
CA ASP A 185 1.74 -9.83 -16.28
C ASP A 185 1.08 -8.53 -15.79
N VAL A 186 1.55 -8.02 -14.65
CA VAL A 186 1.12 -6.74 -14.06
C VAL A 186 2.18 -5.69 -14.33
N VAL A 187 1.78 -4.63 -15.03
CA VAL A 187 2.62 -3.45 -15.30
C VAL A 187 2.06 -2.27 -14.54
N VAL A 188 2.89 -1.62 -13.73
CA VAL A 188 2.58 -0.36 -13.06
C VAL A 188 3.36 0.72 -13.79
N ASP A 189 2.68 1.75 -14.26
CA ASP A 189 3.30 2.95 -14.82
C ASP A 189 3.90 3.77 -13.68
N GLU A 190 5.11 3.38 -13.26
CA GLU A 190 5.97 4.18 -12.40
C GLU A 190 6.46 5.33 -13.28
N GLY A 191 5.78 6.49 -13.25
CA GLY A 191 6.15 7.66 -14.05
C GLY A 191 7.61 8.10 -13.85
N ASP A 192 8.08 9.08 -14.63
CA ASP A 192 9.50 9.49 -14.68
C ASP A 192 10.08 9.90 -13.30
N ASP A 193 9.23 10.35 -12.37
CA ASP A 193 9.57 10.72 -10.99
C ASP A 193 9.57 9.54 -9.99
N GLY A 194 9.25 8.32 -10.44
CA GLY A 194 9.13 7.12 -9.61
C GLY A 194 7.79 7.00 -8.86
N PRO A 195 7.57 5.89 -8.13
CA PRO A 195 6.32 5.65 -7.42
C PRO A 195 6.16 6.60 -6.22
N HIS A 196 4.96 7.15 -6.03
CA HIS A 196 4.65 8.07 -4.93
C HIS A 196 3.76 7.46 -3.84
N ILE A 197 4.02 7.85 -2.59
CA ILE A 197 3.20 7.40 -1.44
C ILE A 197 1.83 8.11 -1.43
N HIS A 198 1.80 9.39 -1.81
CA HIS A 198 0.60 10.22 -1.79
C HIS A 198 -0.04 10.42 -3.17
N ILE A 199 -1.36 10.22 -3.25
CA ILE A 199 -2.17 10.35 -4.49
C ILE A 199 -2.15 11.78 -5.08
N GLY A 200 -1.77 12.81 -4.30
CA GLY A 200 -1.87 14.22 -4.67
C GLY A 200 -0.60 14.90 -5.22
N ALA A 201 0.54 14.21 -5.32
CA ALA A 201 1.81 14.85 -5.71
C ALA A 201 1.93 15.16 -7.22
N ARG A 202 0.95 14.76 -8.05
CA ARG A 202 0.99 14.89 -9.52
C ARG A 202 0.80 16.31 -10.09
N ARG A 203 0.88 17.39 -9.29
CA ARG A 203 0.69 18.75 -9.83
C ARG A 203 1.49 19.83 -9.10
N ALA A 204 2.71 20.06 -9.58
CA ALA A 204 3.22 21.39 -9.95
C ALA A 204 4.48 21.21 -10.80
N THR A 205 4.32 20.69 -12.03
CA THR A 205 5.34 20.95 -13.05
C THR A 205 5.36 22.46 -13.29
N ASN A 206 6.50 23.08 -13.00
CA ASN A 206 6.77 24.48 -13.32
C ASN A 206 6.41 24.75 -14.79
N PRO A 207 5.70 25.84 -15.13
CA PRO A 207 5.66 26.27 -16.50
C PRO A 207 7.09 26.61 -16.93
N SER A 208 7.54 25.93 -17.98
CA SER A 208 8.73 26.28 -18.73
C SER A 208 8.74 27.77 -19.00
N HIS A 209 9.83 28.41 -18.62
CA HIS A 209 10.14 29.78 -19.00
C HIS A 209 10.53 29.74 -20.49
N ASP A 210 9.53 29.68 -21.37
CA ASP A 210 9.72 29.98 -22.78
C ASP A 210 9.91 31.50 -22.87
N ARG A 211 11.17 31.86 -23.13
CA ARG A 211 11.56 33.19 -23.56
C ARG A 211 11.06 33.36 -25.00
N ASP A 212 9.93 34.03 -25.15
CA ASP A 212 9.60 34.69 -26.41
C ASP A 212 10.53 35.89 -26.56
N ASP A 213 11.64 35.66 -27.24
CA ASP A 213 12.51 36.66 -27.84
C ASP A 213 12.01 36.84 -29.29
N ASP A 214 11.08 37.78 -29.52
CA ASP A 214 10.99 38.43 -30.82
C ASP A 214 10.13 39.71 -30.81
N SER A 215 10.55 40.65 -31.65
CA SER A 215 9.89 41.93 -32.00
C SER A 215 10.15 43.16 -31.11
N ALA A 216 11.43 43.57 -31.10
CA ALA A 216 11.79 44.99 -31.11
C ALA A 216 11.96 45.47 -32.57
N ALA A 217 10.88 45.89 -33.21
CA ALA A 217 10.96 46.74 -34.40
C ALA A 217 9.69 47.58 -34.55
N LEU A 218 9.93 48.86 -34.87
CA LEU A 218 8.97 49.88 -35.32
C LEU A 218 8.21 50.63 -34.22
N LEU A 219 8.75 51.80 -33.86
CA LEU A 219 8.10 53.10 -34.12
C LEU A 219 9.13 54.23 -33.98
N GLN A 220 9.68 54.65 -35.12
CA GLN A 220 10.31 55.97 -35.32
C GLN A 220 9.23 56.89 -35.90
N SER A 221 8.83 57.95 -35.18
CA SER A 221 9.11 59.37 -35.51
C SER A 221 7.78 60.12 -35.74
N PRO A 222 7.74 61.47 -35.85
CA PRO A 222 8.49 62.52 -35.12
C PRO A 222 7.53 63.66 -34.63
N LEU A 223 8.02 64.58 -33.80
CA LEU A 223 7.55 65.96 -33.55
C LEU A 223 8.29 66.44 -32.29
N GLY A 224 8.94 67.59 -32.17
CA GLY A 224 9.16 68.74 -33.02
C GLY A 224 10.20 69.60 -32.28
N LEU A 225 10.95 70.38 -33.03
CA LEU A 225 11.94 71.35 -32.58
C LEU A 225 11.24 72.46 -31.74
N ASP A 226 11.91 72.96 -30.70
CA ASP A 226 12.43 74.34 -30.63
C ASP A 226 12.47 74.98 -29.21
N GLU A 227 13.58 75.69 -29.01
CA GLU A 227 13.78 76.94 -28.24
C GLU A 227 14.14 76.99 -26.73
N ASN A 228 15.34 77.55 -26.53
CA ASN A 228 15.79 78.59 -25.58
C ASN A 228 15.92 78.31 -24.06
N GLY A 229 17.12 78.63 -23.56
CA GLY A 229 17.46 78.80 -22.15
C GLY A 229 18.94 78.71 -21.88
#